data_AF-A0A7S3SQP5-F1
#
_entry.id   AF-A0A7S3SQP5-F1
#
_cell.length_a   1.000
_cell.length_b   1.000
_cell.length_c   1.000
_cell.angle_alpha   90.00
_cell.angle_beta   90.00
_cell.angle_gamma   90.00
#
_symmetry.space_group_name_H-M   'P 1'
#
loop_
_entity.id
_entity.type
_entity.pdbx_description
1 polymer ?
#
loop_
_entity_poly.entity_id
_entity_poly.type
_entity_poly.pdbx_seq_one_letter_code
_entity_poly.pdbx_strand_id
1 'polypeptide(L)'
;EADDGQIAACVAVGGFAFLATLFFGSQILTGKALLLARIYPVVGLVMQGFPLLLAYTGAFLGIPAFRWARLGGKNDEINARNQWRNKKAEALRQPEQGLRARLASAAGWAQRRKAFGDVIYDSSRTATESAQRSESDDMAAFDRKLGSRQ
;
A
#
# COMPACT_ATOMS: atom_id res chain seq x y z
N GLU A 1 6.13 11.85 -8.84
CA GLU A 1 5.73 10.54 -9.41
C GLU A 1 6.78 10.15 -10.45
N ALA A 2 7.09 8.87 -10.59
CA ALA A 2 8.07 8.42 -11.59
C ALA A 2 7.38 8.34 -12.95
N ASP A 3 8.04 8.85 -13.99
CA ASP A 3 7.55 8.76 -15.37
C ASP A 3 7.63 7.32 -15.89
N ASP A 4 6.69 6.90 -16.72
CA ASP A 4 6.60 5.52 -17.24
C ASP A 4 7.89 5.12 -17.98
N GLY A 5 8.54 6.07 -18.66
CA GLY A 5 9.84 5.86 -19.29
C GLY A 5 10.96 5.57 -18.29
N GLN A 6 10.93 6.20 -17.12
CA GLN A 6 11.89 5.96 -16.04
C GLN A 6 11.71 4.58 -15.42
N ILE A 7 10.46 4.13 -15.27
CA ILE A 7 10.14 2.79 -14.78
C ILE A 7 10.67 1.74 -15.76
N ALA A 8 10.37 1.88 -17.05
CA ALA A 8 10.85 0.98 -18.09
C ALA A 8 12.39 0.93 -18.16
N ALA A 9 13.05 2.09 -18.11
CA ALA A 9 14.50 2.18 -18.11
C ALA A 9 15.12 1.50 -16.87
N CYS A 10 14.54 1.70 -15.69
CA CYS A 10 15.02 1.11 -14.44
C CYS A 10 14.91 -0.43 -14.47
N VAL A 11 13.80 -0.96 -14.99
CA VAL A 11 13.61 -2.40 -15.18
C VAL A 11 14.61 -2.96 -16.20
N ALA A 12 14.83 -2.26 -17.31
CA ALA A 12 15.78 -2.69 -18.35
C ALA A 12 17.22 -2.75 -17.82
N VAL A 13 17.69 -1.70 -17.14
CA VAL A 13 19.03 -1.63 -16.57
C VAL A 13 19.20 -2.68 -15.46
N GLY A 14 18.22 -2.81 -14.56
CA GLY A 14 18.24 -3.80 -13.49
C GLY A 14 18.25 -5.24 -14.03
N GLY A 15 17.40 -5.53 -15.01
CA GLY A 15 17.32 -6.85 -15.66
C GLY A 15 18.62 -7.20 -16.39
N PHE A 16 19.20 -6.25 -17.14
CA PHE A 16 20.49 -6.44 -17.79
C PHE A 16 21.61 -6.73 -16.78
N ALA A 17 21.70 -5.93 -15.71
CA ALA A 17 22.71 -6.12 -14.67
C ALA A 17 22.58 -7.49 -13.98
N PHE A 18 21.36 -7.93 -13.69
CA PHE A 18 21.10 -9.23 -13.09
C PHE A 18 21.48 -10.39 -14.02
N LEU A 19 21.09 -10.33 -15.30
CA LEU A 19 21.44 -11.35 -16.30
C LEU A 19 22.96 -11.42 -16.55
N ALA A 20 23.62 -10.27 -16.66
CA ALA A 20 25.07 -10.21 -16.77
C ALA A 20 25.74 -10.85 -15.55
N THR A 21 25.26 -10.54 -14.34
CA THR A 21 25.77 -11.13 -13.10
C THR A 21 25.60 -12.64 -13.09
N LEU A 22 24.44 -13.18 -13.48
CA LEU A 22 24.21 -14.62 -13.61
C LEU A 22 25.15 -15.27 -14.63
N PHE A 23 25.35 -14.64 -15.79
CA PHE A 23 26.27 -15.12 -16.81
C PHE A 23 27.70 -15.21 -16.27
N PHE A 24 28.20 -14.16 -15.63
CA PHE A 24 29.53 -14.17 -15.00
C PHE A 24 29.63 -15.20 -13.86
N GLY A 25 28.57 -15.37 -13.07
CA GLY A 25 28.49 -16.42 -12.06
C GLY A 25 28.65 -17.81 -12.65
N SER A 26 27.96 -18.11 -13.76
CA SER A 26 28.10 -19.37 -14.49
C SER A 26 29.55 -19.63 -14.95
N GLN A 27 30.24 -18.58 -15.43
CA GLN A 27 31.66 -18.69 -15.82
C GLN A 27 32.57 -18.96 -14.61
N ILE A 28 32.27 -18.39 -13.45
CA ILE A 28 33.02 -18.64 -12.20
C ILE A 28 32.88 -20.09 -11.76
N LEU A 29 31.66 -20.67 -11.85
CA LEU A 29 31.40 -22.06 -11.49
C LEU A 29 32.13 -23.07 -12.38
N THR A 30 32.48 -22.68 -13.62
CA THR A 30 33.17 -23.55 -14.58
C THR A 30 34.66 -23.76 -14.23
N GLY A 31 35.19 -23.09 -13.20
CA GLY A 31 36.56 -23.31 -12.68
C GLY A 31 37.69 -22.63 -13.47
N LYS A 32 37.44 -22.18 -14.71
CA LYS A 32 38.40 -21.37 -15.50
C LYS A 32 38.77 -20.05 -14.80
N ALA A 33 37.80 -19.42 -14.14
CA ALA A 33 38.03 -18.21 -13.36
C ALA A 33 38.96 -18.44 -12.17
N LEU A 34 38.86 -19.62 -11.52
CA LEU A 34 39.72 -19.98 -10.38
C LEU A 34 41.18 -20.16 -10.81
N LEU A 35 41.42 -20.73 -12.00
CA LEU A 35 42.76 -20.83 -12.58
C LEU A 35 43.35 -19.45 -12.89
N LEU A 36 42.56 -18.55 -13.48
CA LEU A 36 42.98 -17.17 -13.75
C LEU A 36 43.23 -16.37 -12.46
N ALA A 37 42.45 -16.58 -11.41
CA ALA A 37 42.63 -15.91 -10.11
C ALA A 37 43.99 -16.22 -9.46
N ARG A 38 44.61 -17.36 -9.78
CA ARG A 38 45.94 -17.73 -9.29
C ARG A 38 47.07 -17.02 -10.02
N ILE A 39 46.83 -16.59 -11.26
CA ILE A 39 47.80 -15.88 -12.11
C ILE A 39 47.59 -14.36 -11.99
N TYR A 40 46.33 -13.92 -11.88
CA TYR A 40 45.93 -12.53 -11.83
C TYR A 40 45.19 -12.23 -10.52
N PRO A 41 45.82 -11.55 -9.55
CA PRO A 41 45.21 -11.31 -8.22
C PRO A 41 43.94 -10.46 -8.27
N VAL A 42 43.80 -9.60 -9.30
CA VAL A 42 42.59 -8.80 -9.54
C VAL A 42 41.36 -9.69 -9.76
N VAL A 43 41.52 -10.83 -10.44
CA VAL A 43 40.42 -11.77 -10.68
C VAL A 43 39.97 -12.42 -9.36
N GLY A 44 40.91 -12.72 -8.47
CA GLY A 44 40.61 -13.21 -7.11
C GLY A 44 39.78 -12.23 -6.29
N LEU A 45 40.10 -10.93 -6.36
CA LEU A 45 39.32 -9.88 -5.69
C LEU A 45 37.88 -9.80 -6.21
N VAL A 46 37.71 -9.83 -7.53
CA VAL A 46 36.38 -9.81 -8.16
C VAL A 46 35.56 -11.04 -7.74
N MET A 47 36.19 -12.23 -7.71
CA MET A 47 35.53 -13.46 -7.25
C MET A 47 35.09 -13.37 -5.78
N GLN A 48 35.88 -12.74 -4.91
CA GLN A 48 35.51 -12.55 -3.50
C GLN A 48 34.35 -11.56 -3.32
N GLY A 49 34.28 -10.51 -4.16
CA GLY A 49 33.20 -9.53 -4.15
C GLY A 49 31.93 -9.98 -4.88
N PHE A 50 32.02 -11.02 -5.73
CA PHE A 50 30.93 -11.48 -6.56
C PHE A 50 29.64 -11.86 -5.79
N PRO A 51 29.70 -12.56 -4.63
CA PRO A 51 28.49 -12.86 -3.85
C PRO A 51 27.72 -11.61 -3.42
N LEU A 52 28.45 -10.54 -3.07
CA LEU A 52 27.83 -9.25 -2.71
C LEU A 52 27.15 -8.61 -3.92
N LEU A 53 27.78 -8.66 -5.09
CA LEU A 53 27.22 -8.15 -6.34
C LEU A 53 25.95 -8.92 -6.76
N LEU A 54 25.97 -10.25 -6.61
CA LEU A 54 24.82 -11.11 -6.87
C LEU A 54 23.67 -10.81 -5.90
N ALA A 55 23.96 -10.65 -4.61
CA ALA A 55 22.96 -10.26 -3.63
C ALA A 55 22.36 -8.88 -3.93
N TYR A 56 23.19 -7.91 -4.33
CA TYR A 56 22.75 -6.56 -4.69
C TYR A 56 21.81 -6.57 -5.91
N THR A 57 22.24 -7.16 -7.03
CA THR A 57 21.43 -7.20 -8.26
C THR A 57 20.15 -8.02 -8.07
N GLY A 58 20.22 -9.10 -7.29
CA GLY A 58 19.05 -9.88 -6.90
C GLY A 58 18.07 -9.09 -6.01
N ALA A 59 18.56 -8.35 -5.02
CA ALA A 59 17.72 -7.54 -4.15
C ALA A 59 17.06 -6.36 -4.88
N PHE A 60 17.80 -5.74 -5.81
CA PHE A 60 17.32 -4.62 -6.63
C PHE A 60 16.06 -4.99 -7.41
N LEU A 61 16.00 -6.19 -7.99
CA LEU A 61 14.82 -6.69 -8.70
C LEU A 61 13.81 -7.40 -7.77
N GLY A 62 14.32 -8.14 -6.79
CA GLY A 62 13.53 -9.01 -5.94
C GLY A 62 12.62 -8.26 -4.97
N ILE A 63 13.11 -7.20 -4.33
CA ILE A 63 12.33 -6.44 -3.34
C ILE A 63 11.11 -5.77 -4.01
N PRO A 64 11.26 -5.01 -5.12
CA PRO A 64 10.12 -4.42 -5.81
C PRO A 64 9.14 -5.46 -6.35
N ALA A 65 9.64 -6.55 -6.95
CA ALA A 65 8.79 -7.62 -7.50
C ALA A 65 7.95 -8.30 -6.39
N PHE A 66 8.58 -8.60 -5.25
CA PHE A 66 7.91 -9.19 -4.11
C PHE A 66 6.86 -8.25 -3.50
N ARG A 67 7.21 -6.97 -3.35
CA ARG A 67 6.27 -5.94 -2.89
C ARG A 67 5.07 -5.85 -3.83
N TRP A 68 5.31 -5.81 -5.13
CA TRP A 68 4.26 -5.74 -6.14
C TRP A 68 3.35 -6.96 -6.07
N ALA A 69 3.89 -8.18 -5.98
CA ALA A 69 3.10 -9.41 -5.85
C ALA A 69 2.19 -9.40 -4.60
N ARG A 70 2.70 -8.93 -3.45
CA ARG A 70 1.91 -8.80 -2.22
C ARG A 70 0.81 -7.75 -2.30
N LEU A 71 1.09 -6.63 -2.97
CA LEU A 71 0.09 -5.58 -3.17
C LEU A 71 -0.97 -6.01 -4.18
N GLY A 72 -0.59 -6.74 -5.22
CA GLY A 72 -1.52 -7.31 -6.21
C GLY A 72 -2.62 -8.15 -5.55
N GLY A 73 -2.26 -9.10 -4.69
CA GLY A 73 -3.25 -9.94 -4.00
C GLY A 73 -4.23 -9.15 -3.12
N LYS A 74 -3.76 -8.09 -2.43
CA LYS A 74 -4.64 -7.20 -1.65
C LYS A 74 -5.55 -6.37 -2.55
N ASN A 75 -5.00 -5.86 -3.66
CA ASN A 75 -5.77 -5.09 -4.63
C ASN A 75 -6.87 -5.93 -5.28
N ASP A 76 -6.61 -7.21 -5.54
CA ASP A 76 -7.60 -8.12 -6.12
C ASP A 76 -8.78 -8.36 -5.17
N GLU A 77 -8.52 -8.54 -3.88
CA GLU A 77 -9.58 -8.65 -2.87
C GLU A 77 -10.43 -7.36 -2.79
N ILE A 78 -9.77 -6.20 -2.82
CA ILE A 78 -10.45 -4.90 -2.84
C ILE A 78 -11.27 -4.76 -4.12
N ASN A 79 -10.72 -5.14 -5.26
CA ASN A 79 -11.38 -5.02 -6.56
C ASN A 79 -12.61 -5.92 -6.63
N ALA A 80 -12.53 -7.16 -6.12
CA ALA A 80 -13.68 -8.06 -6.02
C ALA A 80 -14.83 -7.40 -5.22
N ARG A 81 -14.54 -6.83 -4.05
CA ARG A 81 -15.55 -6.12 -3.25
C ARG A 81 -16.11 -4.89 -3.94
N ASN A 82 -15.25 -4.13 -4.63
CA ASN A 82 -15.69 -2.94 -5.38
C ASN A 82 -16.59 -3.32 -6.56
N GLN A 83 -16.30 -4.41 -7.27
CA GLN A 83 -17.19 -4.93 -8.31
C GLN A 83 -18.57 -5.28 -7.76
N TRP A 84 -18.65 -5.93 -6.60
CA TRP A 84 -19.94 -6.21 -5.93
C TRP A 84 -20.70 -4.93 -5.56
N ARG A 85 -20.00 -3.92 -5.03
CA ARG A 85 -20.60 -2.61 -4.70
C ARG A 85 -21.07 -1.88 -5.96
N ASN A 86 -20.31 -1.92 -7.05
CA ASN A 86 -20.66 -1.30 -8.32
C ASN A 86 -21.89 -1.97 -8.94
N LYS A 87 -21.99 -3.31 -8.91
CA LYS A 87 -23.19 -4.04 -9.36
C LYS A 87 -24.44 -3.64 -8.56
N LYS A 88 -24.32 -3.51 -7.24
CA LYS A 88 -25.42 -3.04 -6.38
C LYS A 88 -25.76 -1.57 -6.66
N ALA A 89 -24.77 -0.72 -6.84
CA ALA A 89 -24.97 0.69 -7.18
C ALA A 89 -25.69 0.85 -8.53
N GLU A 90 -25.34 0.03 -9.52
CA GLU A 90 -26.01 0.02 -10.82
C GLU A 90 -27.47 -0.45 -10.71
N ALA A 91 -27.74 -1.51 -9.94
CA ALA A 91 -29.10 -1.95 -9.65
C ALA A 91 -29.96 -0.89 -8.92
N LEU A 92 -29.32 -0.02 -8.13
CA LEU A 92 -29.98 1.10 -7.45
C LEU A 92 -30.24 2.30 -8.37
N ARG A 93 -29.54 2.42 -9.51
CA ARG A 93 -29.76 3.50 -10.51
C ARG A 93 -31.02 3.27 -11.33
N GLN A 94 -31.40 2.02 -11.57
CA GLN A 94 -32.66 1.65 -12.23
C GLN A 94 -33.51 0.77 -11.29
N PRO A 95 -34.05 1.34 -10.20
CA PRO A 95 -34.72 0.56 -9.17
C PRO A 95 -36.11 0.09 -9.63
N GLU A 96 -36.42 -1.18 -9.36
CA GLU A 96 -37.79 -1.70 -9.47
C GLU A 96 -38.77 -0.90 -8.60
N GLN A 97 -40.06 -0.91 -8.96
CA GLN A 97 -41.08 -0.05 -8.33
C GLN A 97 -41.14 -0.18 -6.80
N GLY A 98 -41.02 -1.41 -6.27
CA GLY A 98 -40.99 -1.66 -4.83
C GLY A 98 -39.73 -1.12 -4.14
N LEU A 99 -38.58 -1.19 -4.82
CA LEU A 99 -37.31 -0.67 -4.30
C LEU A 99 -37.30 0.87 -4.30
N ARG A 100 -37.88 1.48 -5.33
CA ARG A 100 -38.01 2.94 -5.44
C ARG A 100 -38.83 3.54 -4.30
N ALA A 101 -39.91 2.88 -3.89
CA ALA A 101 -40.72 3.30 -2.74
C ALA A 101 -39.95 3.23 -1.41
N ARG A 102 -39.14 2.18 -1.20
CA ARG A 102 -38.28 2.03 -0.01
C ARG A 102 -37.14 3.05 0.01
N LEU A 103 -36.58 3.38 -1.15
CA LEU A 103 -35.56 4.43 -1.27
C LEU A 103 -36.15 5.82 -0.98
N ALA A 104 -37.34 6.12 -1.49
CA ALA A 104 -38.02 7.38 -1.23
C ALA A 104 -38.35 7.56 0.26
N SER A 105 -38.82 6.50 0.94
CA SER A 105 -39.06 6.55 2.37
C SER A 105 -37.75 6.75 3.14
N ALA A 106 -36.70 5.99 2.83
CA ALA A 106 -35.38 6.13 3.45
C ALA A 106 -34.78 7.53 3.24
N ALA A 107 -34.94 8.14 2.06
CA ALA A 107 -34.51 9.51 1.80
C ALA A 107 -35.26 10.53 2.69
N GLY A 108 -36.57 10.34 2.89
CA GLY A 108 -37.36 11.16 3.82
C GLY A 108 -36.90 11.02 5.28
N TRP A 109 -36.48 9.82 5.71
CA TRP A 109 -35.88 9.61 7.04
C TRP A 109 -34.47 10.21 7.15
N ALA A 110 -33.67 10.14 6.07
CA ALA A 110 -32.33 10.71 6.04
C ALA A 110 -32.34 12.24 6.19
N GLN A 111 -33.33 12.92 5.57
CA GLN A 111 -33.55 14.36 5.74
C GLN A 111 -34.07 14.73 7.14
N ARG A 112 -34.74 13.80 7.82
CA ARG A 112 -35.20 13.96 9.22
C ARG A 112 -34.15 13.62 10.27
N ARG A 113 -32.91 13.28 9.88
CA ARG A 113 -31.82 13.16 10.86
C ARG A 113 -31.58 14.53 11.51
N LYS A 114 -32.24 14.76 12.64
CA LYS A 114 -31.81 15.77 13.61
C LYS A 114 -30.40 15.41 14.04
N ALA A 115 -29.49 16.39 14.00
CA ALA A 115 -28.26 16.29 14.77
C ALA A 115 -28.68 16.06 16.23
N PHE A 116 -28.36 14.89 16.76
CA PHE A 116 -28.43 14.70 18.21
C PHE A 116 -27.43 15.69 18.81
N GLY A 117 -27.83 16.41 19.85
CA GLY A 117 -27.08 17.58 20.34
C GLY A 117 -25.66 17.26 20.82
N ASP A 118 -25.37 15.99 21.09
CA ASP A 118 -24.06 15.51 21.54
C ASP A 118 -23.63 14.31 20.68
N VAL A 119 -22.79 14.56 19.68
CA VAL A 119 -22.20 13.53 18.80
C VAL A 119 -20.69 13.59 18.99
N ILE A 120 -20.17 12.61 19.72
CA ILE A 120 -18.74 12.49 20.06
C ILE A 120 -17.90 12.11 18.82
N TYR A 121 -18.48 11.35 17.88
CA TYR A 121 -17.79 10.93 16.66
C TYR A 121 -18.53 11.37 15.40
N ASP A 122 -17.88 12.23 14.63
CA ASP A 122 -18.36 12.72 13.34
C ASP A 122 -17.41 12.30 12.22
N SER A 123 -17.92 11.52 11.26
CA SER A 123 -17.13 11.02 10.12
C SER A 123 -16.85 12.09 9.07
N SER A 124 -17.46 13.27 9.16
CA SER A 124 -17.15 14.42 8.30
C SER A 124 -15.86 15.13 8.72
N ARG A 125 -15.33 14.80 9.90
CA ARG A 125 -14.11 15.39 10.47
C ARG A 125 -12.97 14.40 10.47
N THR A 126 -11.76 14.93 10.45
CA THR A 126 -10.55 14.11 10.48
C THR A 126 -10.40 13.49 11.87
N ALA A 127 -9.85 12.26 11.95
CA ALA A 127 -9.73 11.54 13.22
C ALA A 127 -9.00 12.32 14.32
N THR A 128 -8.04 13.16 13.92
CA THR A 128 -7.29 14.06 14.82
C THR A 128 -8.16 15.18 15.40
N GLU A 129 -9.02 15.80 14.58
CA GLU A 129 -9.90 16.90 15.00
C GLU A 129 -10.98 16.41 15.96
N SER A 130 -11.51 15.21 15.73
CA SER A 130 -12.50 14.59 16.61
C SER A 130 -11.91 14.24 17.99
N ALA A 131 -10.68 13.70 18.02
CA ALA A 131 -10.01 13.35 19.27
C ALA A 131 -9.72 14.57 20.16
N GLN A 132 -9.22 15.65 19.56
CA GLN A 132 -8.88 16.88 20.29
C GLN A 132 -10.13 17.55 20.92
N ARG A 133 -11.29 17.44 20.26
CA ARG A 133 -12.54 18.00 20.76
C ARG A 133 -13.11 17.18 21.92
N SER A 134 -13.07 15.85 21.82
CA SER A 134 -13.45 14.98 22.95
C SER A 134 -12.62 15.26 24.19
N GLU A 135 -11.30 15.43 24.04
CA GLU A 135 -10.41 15.75 25.18
C GLU A 135 -10.74 17.12 25.79
N SER A 136 -11.07 18.13 24.96
CA SER A 136 -11.49 19.44 25.46
C SER A 136 -12.84 19.41 26.18
N ASP A 137 -13.79 18.62 25.68
CA ASP A 137 -15.12 18.45 26.27
C ASP A 137 -15.04 17.68 27.60
N ASP A 138 -14.16 16.67 27.68
CA ASP A 138 -13.86 15.92 28.91
C ASP A 138 -13.20 16.81 29.97
N MET A 139 -12.25 17.66 29.58
CA MET A 139 -11.61 18.62 30.48
C MET A 139 -12.64 19.63 31.03
N ALA A 140 -13.52 20.17 30.18
CA ALA A 140 -14.58 21.08 30.59
C ALA A 140 -15.64 20.38 31.48
N ALA A 141 -15.90 19.09 31.28
CA ALA A 141 -16.77 18.30 32.15
C ALA A 141 -16.13 18.04 33.52
N PHE A 142 -14.82 17.83 33.57
CA PHE A 142 -14.06 17.67 34.81
C PHE A 142 -14.08 18.95 35.66
N ASP A 143 -13.81 20.11 35.05
CA ASP A 143 -13.82 21.40 35.76
C ASP A 143 -15.20 21.73 36.35
N ARG A 144 -16.30 21.42 35.64
CA ARG A 144 -17.66 21.55 36.18
C ARG A 144 -17.89 20.72 37.44
N LYS A 145 -17.29 19.52 37.55
CA LYS A 145 -17.40 18.65 38.73
C LYS A 145 -16.54 19.11 39.90
N LEU A 146 -15.46 19.84 39.64
CA LEU A 146 -14.65 20.46 40.69
C LEU A 146 -15.34 21.69 41.28
N GLY A 147 -15.98 22.51 40.44
CA GLY A 147 -16.71 23.70 40.87
C GLY A 147 -18.00 23.42 41.64
N SER A 148 -18.62 22.24 41.47
CA SER A 148 -19.86 21.86 42.17
C SER A 148 -19.66 21.24 43.56
N ARG A 149 -18.41 21.16 44.06
CA ARG A 149 -18.04 20.56 45.35
C ARG A 149 -17.57 21.57 46.42
N GLN A 150 -17.67 22.87 46.15
CA GLN A 150 -17.56 23.94 47.15
C GLN A 150 -18.96 24.40 47.57
#